data_AF-A0A3E4TUW7-F1
#
_entry.id   AF-A0A3E4TUW7-F1
#
_cell.length_a   1.000
_cell.length_b   1.000
_cell.length_c   1.000
_cell.angle_alpha   90.00
_cell.angle_beta   90.00
_cell.angle_gamma   90.00
#
_symmetry.space_group_name_H-M   'P 1'
#
loop_
_entity.id
_entity.type
_entity.pdbx_description
1 polymer ?
#
loop_
_entity_poly.entity_id
_entity_poly.type
_entity_poly.pdbx_seq_one_letter_code
_entity_poly.pdbx_strand_id
1 'polypeptide(L)'
;MKNEFISRKKNFQGTEGYMVSQMIQGKPTCEQFVPADNYEEFCKSINTIPRAMTVKAEILMCTTKAEKIECCRTYFNQILEEKDPQRTLQLVDLMNVMEREFETFRIYPTEEFMAREEVKLYYEISMARDL
;
A
#
# COMPACT_ATOMS: atom_id res chain seq x y z
N MET A 1 -8.09 12.34 -16.61
CA MET A 1 -7.44 11.66 -15.49
C MET A 1 -8.00 10.25 -15.42
N LYS A 2 -7.17 9.21 -15.46
CA LYS A 2 -7.67 7.84 -15.24
C LYS A 2 -7.84 7.66 -13.74
N ASN A 3 -9.06 7.32 -13.30
CA ASN A 3 -9.29 6.88 -11.93
C ASN A 3 -8.69 5.48 -11.81
N GLU A 4 -7.69 5.32 -10.95
CA GLU A 4 -7.12 4.01 -10.66
C GLU A 4 -7.79 3.45 -9.41
N PHE A 5 -8.16 2.17 -9.43
CA PHE A 5 -8.71 1.50 -8.26
C PHE A 5 -7.75 0.39 -7.85
N ILE A 6 -7.50 0.28 -6.55
CA ILE A 6 -6.70 -0.80 -5.96
C ILE A 6 -7.63 -1.62 -5.06
N SER A 7 -7.53 -2.94 -5.11
CA SER A 7 -8.19 -3.84 -4.16
C SER A 7 -7.17 -4.57 -3.29
N ARG A 8 -7.51 -4.75 -2.01
CA ARG A 8 -6.75 -5.61 -1.09
C ARG A 8 -7.71 -6.55 -0.37
N LYS A 9 -7.35 -7.83 -0.27
CA LYS A 9 -8.10 -8.77 0.57
C LYS A 9 -8.09 -8.30 2.02
N LYS A 10 -9.26 -8.34 2.66
CA LYS A 10 -9.43 -7.94 4.05
C LYS A 10 -10.57 -8.75 4.68
N ASN A 11 -10.34 -9.28 5.88
CA ASN A 11 -11.43 -9.67 6.76
C ASN A 11 -11.87 -8.42 7.54
N PHE A 12 -13.12 -8.01 7.37
CA PHE A 12 -13.69 -6.88 8.10
C PHE A 12 -14.86 -7.36 8.94
N GLN A 13 -14.69 -7.30 10.27
CA GLN A 13 -15.70 -7.69 11.25
C GLN A 13 -16.24 -9.13 11.02
N GLY A 14 -15.37 -10.06 10.62
CA GLY A 14 -15.72 -11.46 10.39
C GLY A 14 -16.23 -11.76 8.97
N THR A 15 -16.35 -10.75 8.10
CA THR A 15 -16.73 -10.93 6.69
C THR A 15 -15.50 -10.86 5.80
N GLU A 16 -15.29 -11.87 4.97
CA GLU A 16 -14.25 -11.87 3.94
C GLU A 16 -14.63 -10.94 2.78
N GLY A 17 -13.66 -10.19 2.28
CA GLY A 17 -13.89 -9.29 1.16
C GLY A 17 -12.65 -8.53 0.76
N TYR A 18 -12.89 -7.38 0.14
CA TYR A 18 -11.86 -6.52 -0.41
C TYR A 18 -12.07 -5.10 0.10
N MET A 19 -11.01 -4.48 0.59
CA MET A 19 -11.00 -3.02 0.67
C MET A 19 -10.58 -2.49 -0.70
N VAL A 20 -11.45 -1.71 -1.32
CA VAL A 20 -11.18 -1.04 -2.59
C VAL A 20 -10.88 0.43 -2.33
N SER A 21 -9.75 0.89 -2.83
CA SER A 21 -9.28 2.27 -2.70
C SER A 21 -9.28 2.95 -4.07
N GLN A 22 -9.94 4.09 -4.19
CA GLN A 22 -9.84 4.95 -5.36
C GLN A 22 -8.60 5.85 -5.25
N MET A 23 -7.72 5.75 -6.22
CA MET A 23 -6.46 6.47 -6.29
C MET A 23 -6.57 7.65 -7.25
N ILE A 24 -6.17 8.83 -6.78
CA ILE A 24 -6.01 10.04 -7.60
C ILE A 24 -4.59 10.56 -7.36
N GLN A 25 -3.80 10.66 -8.43
CA GLN A 25 -2.39 11.08 -8.36
C GLN A 25 -1.56 10.28 -7.32
N GLY A 26 -1.76 8.95 -7.31
CA GLY A 26 -1.05 8.05 -6.39
C GLY A 26 -1.52 8.10 -4.93
N LYS A 27 -2.55 8.88 -4.60
CA LYS A 27 -3.09 8.99 -3.23
C LYS A 27 -4.48 8.35 -3.14
N PRO A 28 -4.77 7.57 -2.08
CA PRO A 28 -6.12 7.08 -1.83
C PRO A 28 -7.03 8.26 -1.44
N THR A 29 -8.16 8.38 -2.12
CA THR A 29 -9.15 9.46 -1.91
C THR A 29 -10.47 8.96 -1.35
N CYS A 30 -10.78 7.69 -1.59
CA CYS A 30 -11.95 7.01 -1.05
C CYS A 30 -11.58 5.53 -0.82
N GLU A 31 -12.01 4.96 0.30
CA GLU A 31 -11.89 3.52 0.58
C GLU A 31 -13.27 2.94 0.92
N GLN A 32 -13.59 1.80 0.34
CA GLN A 32 -14.83 1.07 0.59
C GLN A 32 -14.54 -0.41 0.79
N PHE A 33 -15.10 -0.99 1.85
CA PHE A 33 -15.13 -2.44 2.01
C PHE A 33 -16.23 -3.04 1.13
N VAL A 34 -15.88 -4.06 0.36
CA VAL A 34 -16.77 -4.81 -0.53
C VAL A 34 -16.69 -6.28 -0.14
N PRO A 35 -17.78 -6.89 0.36
CA PRO A 35 -17.83 -8.33 0.65
C PRO A 35 -17.45 -9.16 -0.59
N ALA A 36 -16.83 -10.32 -0.38
CA ALA A 36 -16.36 -11.17 -1.47
C ALA A 36 -17.50 -11.54 -2.46
N ASP A 37 -18.69 -11.83 -1.93
CA ASP A 37 -19.87 -12.21 -2.72
C ASP A 37 -20.38 -11.07 -3.63
N ASN A 38 -20.09 -9.81 -3.27
CA ASN A 38 -20.51 -8.62 -4.02
C ASN A 38 -19.39 -8.03 -4.88
N TYR A 39 -18.17 -8.60 -4.85
CA TYR A 39 -17.00 -7.98 -5.46
C TYR A 39 -17.10 -7.88 -6.98
N GLU A 40 -17.65 -8.91 -7.64
CA GLU A 40 -17.83 -8.92 -9.09
C GLU A 40 -18.84 -7.85 -9.55
N GLU A 41 -19.97 -7.73 -8.84
CA GLU A 41 -21.00 -6.72 -9.13
C GLU A 41 -20.45 -5.31 -8.90
N PHE A 42 -19.68 -5.12 -7.83
CA PHE A 42 -18.99 -3.85 -7.58
C PHE A 42 -18.04 -3.49 -8.73
N CYS A 43 -17.20 -4.43 -9.20
CA CYS A 43 -16.30 -4.20 -10.34
C CYS A 43 -17.06 -3.77 -11.60
N LYS A 44 -18.22 -4.39 -11.88
CA LYS A 44 -19.12 -3.99 -12.98
C LYS A 44 -19.63 -2.57 -12.77
N SER A 45 -20.03 -2.19 -11.56
CA SER A 45 -20.57 -0.86 -11.26
C SER A 45 -19.56 0.28 -11.47
N ILE A 46 -18.28 0.04 -11.17
CA ILE A 46 -17.21 1.02 -11.40
C ILE A 46 -16.58 0.92 -12.79
N ASN A 47 -17.09 0.01 -13.63
CA ASN A 47 -16.63 -0.27 -15.00
C ASN A 47 -15.10 -0.52 -15.08
N THR A 48 -14.53 -1.18 -14.07
CA THR A 48 -13.11 -1.53 -14.04
C THR A 48 -12.85 -2.65 -13.02
N ILE A 49 -11.74 -3.35 -13.20
CA ILE A 49 -11.26 -4.34 -12.22
C ILE A 49 -10.18 -3.65 -11.40
N PRO A 50 -10.40 -3.40 -10.09
CA PRO A 50 -9.37 -2.83 -9.23
C PRO A 50 -8.11 -3.69 -9.25
N ARG A 51 -6.96 -3.05 -9.43
CA ARG A 51 -5.65 -3.71 -9.38
C ARG A 51 -5.47 -4.34 -8.00
N ALA A 52 -5.14 -5.63 -7.94
CA ALA A 52 -4.76 -6.24 -6.68
C ALA A 52 -3.48 -5.58 -6.16
N MET A 53 -3.51 -5.14 -4.90
CA MET A 53 -2.32 -4.68 -4.19
C MET A 53 -1.36 -5.87 -4.04
N THR A 54 -0.14 -5.72 -4.55
CA THR A 54 0.83 -6.82 -4.54
C THR A 54 1.80 -6.61 -3.40
N VAL A 55 1.58 -7.32 -2.29
CA VAL A 55 2.55 -7.34 -1.19
C VAL A 55 3.38 -8.61 -1.33
N LYS A 56 4.71 -8.46 -1.32
CA LYS A 56 5.64 -9.57 -1.24
C LYS A 56 5.30 -10.44 -0.04
N ALA A 57 5.07 -11.73 -0.28
CA ALA A 57 4.69 -12.67 0.77
C ALA A 57 5.73 -12.69 1.90
N GLU A 58 7.00 -12.47 1.57
CA GLU A 58 8.09 -12.40 2.55
C GLU A 58 7.82 -11.34 3.63
N ILE A 59 7.30 -10.16 3.27
CA ILE A 59 6.98 -9.09 4.24
C ILE A 59 5.86 -9.52 5.19
N LEU A 60 4.88 -10.28 4.69
CA LEU A 60 3.76 -10.78 5.49
C LEU A 60 4.15 -11.95 6.41
N MET A 61 5.23 -12.67 6.08
CA MET A 61 5.72 -13.81 6.86
C MET A 61 6.68 -13.40 7.99
N CYS A 62 7.21 -12.17 7.97
CA CYS A 62 8.03 -11.64 9.05
C CYS A 62 7.23 -11.53 10.35
N THR A 63 7.84 -11.93 11.46
CA THR A 63 7.16 -12.00 12.77
C THR A 63 7.55 -10.86 13.70
N THR A 64 8.71 -10.24 13.46
CA THR A 64 9.19 -9.10 14.26
C THR A 64 9.18 -7.80 13.45
N LYS A 65 9.16 -6.66 14.16
CA LYS A 65 9.25 -5.33 13.55
C LYS A 65 10.54 -5.15 12.74
N ALA A 66 11.67 -5.57 13.30
CA ALA A 66 12.98 -5.42 12.65
C ALA A 66 13.06 -6.22 11.34
N GLU A 67 12.61 -7.48 11.33
CA GLU A 67 12.54 -8.30 10.12
C GLU A 67 11.64 -7.66 9.05
N LYS A 68 10.46 -7.16 9.44
CA LYS A 68 9.55 -6.50 8.51
C LYS A 68 10.19 -5.27 7.88
N ILE A 69 10.87 -4.42 8.67
CA ILE A 69 11.56 -3.23 8.16
C ILE A 69 12.65 -3.64 7.16
N GLU A 70 13.43 -4.66 7.48
CA GLU A 70 14.50 -5.15 6.60
C GLU A 70 13.97 -5.74 5.30
N CYS A 71 12.86 -6.50 5.36
CA CYS A 71 12.19 -7.00 4.17
C CYS A 71 11.59 -5.86 3.32
N CYS A 72 11.01 -4.84 3.95
CA CYS A 72 10.56 -3.64 3.25
C CYS A 72 11.72 -2.93 2.55
N ARG A 73 12.88 -2.80 3.20
CA ARG A 73 14.09 -2.18 2.62
C ARG A 73 14.65 -3.00 1.45
N THR A 74 14.70 -4.32 1.60
CA THR A 74 15.10 -5.23 0.53
C THR A 74 14.17 -5.11 -0.68
N TYR A 75 12.86 -5.07 -0.44
CA TYR A 75 11.90 -4.93 -1.53
C TYR A 75 11.97 -3.55 -2.17
N PHE A 76 12.15 -2.49 -1.38
CA PHE A 76 12.38 -1.13 -1.90
C PHE A 76 13.53 -1.11 -2.92
N ASN A 77 14.68 -1.68 -2.57
CA ASN A 77 15.83 -1.74 -3.48
C ASN A 77 15.52 -2.52 -4.77
N GLN A 78 14.72 -3.59 -4.70
CA GLN A 78 14.28 -4.31 -5.89
C GLN A 78 13.37 -3.45 -6.78
N ILE A 79 12.46 -2.68 -6.18
CA ILE A 79 11.54 -1.80 -6.92
C ILE A 79 12.30 -0.68 -7.63
N LEU A 80 13.42 -0.20 -7.07
CA LEU A 80 14.21 0.86 -7.71
C LEU A 80 14.80 0.45 -9.07
N GLU A 81 14.97 -0.85 -9.33
CA GLU A 81 15.45 -1.39 -10.61
C GLU A 81 14.33 -1.54 -11.65
N GLU A 82 13.06 -1.37 -11.25
CA GLU A 82 11.91 -1.50 -12.13
C GLU A 82 11.66 -0.23 -12.96
N LYS A 83 10.88 -0.37 -14.04
CA LYS A 83 10.48 0.76 -14.90
C LYS A 83 9.07 1.23 -14.60
N ASP A 84 8.79 2.50 -14.90
CA ASP A 84 7.43 3.02 -14.82
C ASP A 84 6.52 2.41 -15.90
N PRO A 85 5.22 2.23 -15.60
CA PRO A 85 4.52 2.63 -14.37
C PRO A 85 4.62 1.64 -13.20
N GLN A 86 5.23 0.47 -13.42
CA GLN A 86 5.26 -0.62 -12.45
C GLN A 86 6.03 -0.23 -11.18
N ARG A 87 7.17 0.44 -11.33
CA ARG A 87 7.96 1.02 -10.23
C ARG A 87 7.09 1.88 -9.32
N THR A 88 6.46 2.91 -9.87
CA THR A 88 5.57 3.82 -9.12
C THR A 88 4.45 3.07 -8.38
N LEU A 89 3.79 2.10 -9.03
CA LEU A 89 2.72 1.32 -8.41
C LEU A 89 3.20 0.47 -7.23
N GLN A 90 4.39 -0.14 -7.35
CA GLN A 90 4.97 -0.95 -6.26
C GLN A 90 5.47 -0.10 -5.10
N LEU A 91 6.01 1.10 -5.36
CA LEU A 91 6.36 2.05 -4.30
C LEU A 91 5.12 2.46 -3.50
N VAL A 92 4.00 2.72 -4.17
CA VAL A 92 2.71 3.00 -3.51
C VAL A 92 2.24 1.81 -2.67
N ASP A 93 2.34 0.59 -3.18
CA ASP A 93 1.98 -0.62 -2.42
C ASP A 93 2.85 -0.77 -1.16
N LEU A 94 4.16 -0.52 -1.27
CA LEU A 94 5.08 -0.60 -0.15
C LEU A 94 4.79 0.49 0.90
N MET A 95 4.49 1.72 0.48
CA MET A 95 4.07 2.79 1.38
C MET A 95 2.80 2.40 2.17
N ASN A 96 1.78 1.86 1.49
CA ASN A 96 0.55 1.39 2.13
C ASN A 96 0.81 0.28 3.16
N VAL A 97 1.76 -0.62 2.88
CA VAL A 97 2.18 -1.65 3.85
C VAL A 97 2.81 -1.00 5.07
N MET A 98 3.73 -0.05 4.89
CA MET A 98 4.40 0.61 6.01
C MET A 98 3.46 1.43 6.88
N GLU A 99 2.50 2.14 6.28
CA GLU A 99 1.46 2.86 7.02
C GLU A 99 0.62 1.92 7.87
N ARG A 100 0.24 0.76 7.33
CA ARG A 100 -0.57 -0.23 8.05
C ARG A 100 0.20 -0.89 9.19
N GLU A 101 1.43 -1.32 8.93
CA GLU A 101 2.20 -2.11 9.88
C GLU A 101 2.82 -1.26 10.99
N PHE A 102 3.11 0.00 10.71
CA PHE A 102 3.91 0.84 11.60
C PHE A 102 3.35 2.25 11.86
N GLU A 103 2.19 2.59 11.29
CA GLU A 103 1.56 3.90 11.45
C GLU A 103 2.46 5.08 11.03
N THR A 104 3.22 4.90 9.94
CA THR A 104 4.26 5.84 9.50
C THR A 104 3.74 7.19 8.98
N PHE A 105 2.48 7.28 8.57
CA PHE A 105 1.90 8.52 8.08
C PHE A 105 1.30 9.37 9.22
N ARG A 106 1.76 10.62 9.34
CA ARG A 106 1.20 11.64 10.25
C ARG A 106 1.23 13.01 9.60
N ILE A 107 0.16 13.80 9.80
CA ILE A 107 0.04 15.16 9.23
C ILE A 107 0.97 16.16 9.94
N TYR A 108 1.26 15.93 11.22
CA TYR A 108 2.16 16.76 12.04
C TYR A 108 3.06 15.87 12.91
N PRO A 109 4.07 15.21 12.32
CA PRO A 109 4.95 14.32 13.07
C PRO A 109 5.89 15.13 13.99
N THR A 110 6.20 14.56 15.16
CA THR A 110 7.25 15.09 16.05
C THR A 110 8.64 14.67 15.53
N GLU A 111 9.70 15.36 15.95
CA GLU A 111 11.07 14.98 15.61
C GLU A 111 11.41 13.55 16.07
N GLU A 112 10.97 13.17 17.27
CA GLU A 112 11.14 11.81 17.80
C GLU A 112 10.45 10.77 16.92
N PHE A 113 9.26 11.08 16.40
CA PHE A 113 8.57 10.20 15.48
C PHE A 113 9.33 10.07 14.15
N MET A 114 9.82 11.20 13.61
CA MET A 114 10.64 11.23 12.39
C MET A 114 11.97 10.48 12.54
N ALA A 115 12.49 10.36 13.77
CA ALA A 115 13.74 9.67 14.05
C ALA A 115 13.64 8.14 13.94
N ARG A 116 12.43 7.58 13.97
CA ARG A 116 12.18 6.12 13.90
C ARG A 116 12.58 5.55 12.54
N GLU A 117 13.16 4.35 12.55
CA GLU A 117 13.71 3.72 11.34
C GLU A 117 12.64 3.45 10.28
N GLU A 118 11.46 2.98 10.69
CA GLU A 118 10.34 2.77 9.78
C GLU A 118 9.86 4.07 9.12
N VAL A 119 9.93 5.20 9.84
CA VAL A 119 9.47 6.49 9.33
C VAL A 119 10.49 7.00 8.32
N LYS A 120 11.78 6.92 8.63
CA LYS A 120 12.86 7.26 7.68
C LYS A 120 12.72 6.49 6.36
N LEU A 121 12.54 5.16 6.44
CA LEU A 121 12.35 4.34 5.25
C LEU A 121 11.07 4.72 4.48
N TYR A 122 9.96 4.99 5.17
CA TYR A 122 8.73 5.45 4.52
C TYR A 122 8.94 6.76 3.74
N TYR A 123 9.70 7.71 4.30
CA TYR A 123 10.05 8.96 3.61
C TYR A 123 10.99 8.72 2.41
N GLU A 124 11.99 7.84 2.54
CA GLU A 124 12.86 7.43 1.42
C GLU A 124 12.03 6.89 0.24
N ILE A 125 11.07 6.01 0.51
CA ILE A 125 10.17 5.44 -0.51
C ILE A 125 9.27 6.53 -1.11
N SER A 126 8.70 7.41 -0.28
CA SER A 126 7.87 8.52 -0.76
C SER A 126 8.64 9.44 -1.69
N MET A 127 9.90 9.75 -1.36
CA MET A 127 10.74 10.58 -2.23
C MET A 127 11.06 9.87 -3.55
N ALA A 128 11.37 8.57 -3.50
CA ALA A 128 11.64 7.79 -4.70
C ALA A 128 10.43 7.72 -5.64
N ARG A 129 9.20 7.67 -5.10
CA ARG A 129 7.96 7.66 -5.90
C ARG A 129 7.79 8.94 -6.74
N ASP A 130 8.27 10.07 -6.22
CA ASP A 130 8.08 11.37 -6.86
C ASP A 130 9.23 11.73 -7.84
N LEU A 131 10.20 10.83 -8.04
CA LEU A 131 11.32 10.91 -9.01
C LEU A 131 11.02 10.12 -10.28
#